data_AF-A0A5C7JFH6-F1
#
_entry.id   AF-A0A5C7JFH6-F1
#
_cell.length_a   1.000
_cell.length_b   1.000
_cell.length_c   1.000
_cell.angle_alpha   90.00
_cell.angle_beta   90.00
_cell.angle_gamma   90.00
#
_symmetry.space_group_name_H-M   'P 1'
#
loop_
_entity.id
_entity.type
_entity.pdbx_description
1 polymer ?
#
loop_
_entity_poly.entity_id
_entity_poly.type
_entity_poly.pdbx_seq_one_letter_code
_entity_poly.pdbx_strand_id
1 'polypeptide(L)'
;MTYEEMDVYLASIGGLNRTYREDRGPILDSKAFGVGEGWLHLIKDMIEELIALGWDKRLAQSKEKFGGLRFYLDTYPEGAGEVISKYESMSYSTCEICGNAGVLRRGSWLETLCDEHAEGREPFNNEKNKTNDNVGTRRLQRFNANGSIHGC
;
A
#
# COMPACT_ATOMS: atom_id res chain seq x y z
N MET A 1 6.13 -15.91 -7.73
CA MET A 1 7.24 -15.20 -8.37
C MET A 1 8.19 -14.79 -7.28
N THR A 2 9.45 -15.24 -7.34
CA THR A 2 10.49 -14.86 -6.36
C THR A 2 11.22 -13.58 -6.76
N TYR A 3 12.03 -13.02 -5.86
CA TYR A 3 12.93 -11.91 -6.19
C TYR A 3 13.88 -12.27 -7.33
N GLU A 4 14.45 -13.47 -7.32
CA GLU A 4 15.39 -13.92 -8.36
C GLU A 4 14.71 -14.01 -9.73
N GLU A 5 13.48 -14.53 -9.78
CA GLU A 5 12.69 -14.58 -11.02
C GLU A 5 12.38 -13.18 -11.55
N MET A 6 12.06 -12.24 -10.64
CA MET A 6 11.81 -10.84 -11.00
C MET A 6 13.08 -10.13 -11.47
N ASP A 7 14.23 -10.38 -10.85
CA ASP A 7 15.51 -9.79 -11.25
C ASP A 7 15.93 -10.26 -12.65
N VAL A 8 15.71 -11.55 -12.96
CA VAL A 8 15.90 -12.10 -14.31
C VAL A 8 14.98 -11.42 -15.31
N TYR A 9 13.70 -11.22 -14.97
CA TYR A 9 12.76 -10.47 -15.80
C TYR A 9 13.23 -9.02 -16.03
N LEU A 10 13.63 -8.31 -14.98
CA LEU A 10 14.14 -6.94 -15.08
C LEU A 10 15.36 -6.87 -15.99
N ALA A 11 16.31 -7.79 -15.86
CA ALA A 11 17.45 -7.89 -16.76
C ALA A 11 17.03 -8.12 -18.22
N SER A 12 16.00 -8.94 -18.46
CA SER A 12 15.50 -9.22 -19.81
C SER A 12 14.91 -8.00 -20.53
N ILE A 13 14.35 -7.04 -19.78
CA ILE A 13 13.82 -5.78 -20.32
C ILE A 13 14.84 -4.63 -20.26
N GLY A 14 16.10 -4.90 -19.86
CA GLY A 14 17.15 -3.88 -19.71
C GLY A 14 17.03 -3.02 -18.46
N GLY A 15 16.21 -3.44 -17.49
CA GLY A 15 15.92 -2.76 -16.24
C GLY A 15 14.99 -1.57 -16.36
N LEU A 16 14.67 -0.96 -15.21
CA LEU A 16 13.88 0.27 -15.15
C LEU A 16 14.79 1.47 -14.86
N ASN A 17 14.65 2.53 -15.63
CA ASN A 17 15.43 3.74 -15.44
C ASN A 17 14.95 4.48 -14.19
N ARG A 18 15.88 4.86 -13.32
CA ARG A 18 15.57 5.71 -12.17
C ARG A 18 15.40 7.14 -12.64
N THR A 19 14.41 7.87 -12.15
CA THR A 19 14.34 9.33 -12.38
C THR A 19 15.03 10.12 -11.27
N TYR A 20 15.28 9.47 -10.13
CA TYR A 20 16.08 10.00 -9.03
C TYR A 20 17.31 9.11 -8.81
N ARG A 21 18.50 9.72 -8.69
CA ARG A 21 19.80 9.03 -8.67
C ARG A 21 20.06 8.19 -9.92
N GLU A 22 20.06 8.85 -11.07
CA GLU A 22 20.37 8.23 -12.37
C GLU A 22 21.81 7.65 -12.41
N ASP A 23 22.71 8.17 -11.57
CA ASP A 23 24.09 7.69 -11.38
C ASP A 23 24.19 6.22 -10.96
N ARG A 24 23.14 5.68 -10.33
CA ARG A 24 23.06 4.28 -9.89
C ARG A 24 22.77 3.30 -11.02
N GLY A 25 22.49 3.79 -12.23
CA GLY A 25 22.05 2.97 -13.34
C GLY A 25 20.63 2.40 -13.16
N PRO A 26 20.19 1.53 -14.10
CA PRO A 26 18.86 0.96 -14.08
C PRO A 26 18.63 0.04 -12.87
N ILE A 27 17.37 -0.07 -12.46
CA ILE A 27 16.90 -1.01 -11.45
C ILE A 27 16.90 -2.40 -12.07
N LEU A 28 17.75 -3.26 -11.53
CA LEU A 28 17.82 -4.70 -11.83
C LEU A 28 17.52 -5.56 -10.61
N ASP A 29 17.57 -4.97 -9.42
CA ASP A 29 17.24 -5.61 -8.14
C ASP A 29 15.83 -5.19 -7.72
N SER A 30 14.91 -6.16 -7.72
CA SER A 30 13.50 -6.01 -7.36
C SER A 30 13.29 -5.61 -5.91
N LYS A 31 14.27 -5.79 -5.00
CA LYS A 31 14.20 -5.22 -3.64
C LYS A 31 14.17 -3.71 -3.63
N ALA A 32 14.62 -3.06 -4.72
CA ALA A 32 14.47 -1.62 -4.88
C ALA A 32 13.00 -1.17 -4.89
N PHE A 33 12.04 -2.08 -5.08
CA PHE A 33 10.63 -1.73 -5.07
C PHE A 33 10.07 -1.43 -3.67
N GLY A 34 10.73 -1.91 -2.61
CA GLY A 34 10.29 -1.71 -1.23
C GLY A 34 8.93 -2.33 -0.92
N VAL A 35 8.68 -3.53 -1.46
CA VAL A 35 7.47 -4.34 -1.23
C VAL A 35 7.87 -5.81 -1.02
N GLY A 36 6.96 -6.60 -0.45
CA GLY A 36 7.14 -8.04 -0.34
C GLY A 36 7.03 -8.81 -1.66
N GLU A 37 7.57 -10.03 -1.64
CA GLU A 37 7.66 -10.95 -2.79
C GLU A 37 6.29 -11.27 -3.40
N GLY A 38 5.25 -11.33 -2.55
CA GLY A 38 3.89 -11.62 -2.94
C GLY A 38 3.30 -10.62 -3.92
N TRP A 39 3.84 -9.40 -4.05
CA TRP A 39 3.36 -8.40 -5.01
C TRP A 39 4.21 -8.30 -6.28
N LEU A 40 5.32 -9.03 -6.40
CA LEU A 40 6.20 -8.92 -7.58
C LEU A 40 5.50 -9.32 -8.88
N HIS A 41 4.60 -10.30 -8.83
CA HIS A 41 3.81 -10.70 -10.00
C HIS A 41 2.88 -9.57 -10.47
N LEU A 42 2.23 -8.85 -9.54
CA LEU A 42 1.42 -7.66 -9.86
C LEU A 42 2.27 -6.57 -10.50
N ILE A 43 3.47 -6.33 -9.96
CA ILE A 43 4.40 -5.34 -10.51
C ILE A 43 4.86 -5.73 -11.91
N LYS A 44 5.19 -7.00 -12.13
CA LYS A 44 5.59 -7.49 -13.46
C LYS A 44 4.47 -7.24 -14.48
N ASP A 45 3.25 -7.70 -14.19
CA ASP A 45 2.13 -7.57 -15.12
C ASP A 45 1.83 -6.08 -15.39
N MET A 46 1.91 -5.24 -14.36
CA MET A 46 1.80 -3.78 -14.49
C MET A 46 2.88 -3.19 -15.42
N ILE A 47 4.14 -3.60 -15.28
CA ILE A 47 5.24 -3.14 -16.14
C ILE A 47 4.97 -3.54 -17.59
N GLU A 48 4.52 -4.77 -17.84
CA GLU A 48 4.22 -5.26 -19.19
C GLU A 48 3.08 -4.44 -19.84
N GLU A 49 2.00 -4.17 -19.11
CA GLU A 49 0.91 -3.33 -19.58
C GLU A 49 1.37 -1.89 -19.85
N LEU A 50 2.18 -1.30 -18.96
CA LEU A 50 2.73 0.05 -19.15
C LEU A 50 3.66 0.14 -20.37
N ILE A 51 4.54 -0.85 -20.58
CA ILE A 51 5.42 -0.91 -21.76
C ILE A 51 4.59 -1.00 -23.04
N ALA A 52 3.51 -1.79 -23.04
CA ALA A 52 2.61 -1.90 -24.19
C ALA A 52 1.91 -0.57 -24.53
N LEU A 53 1.67 0.29 -23.53
CA LEU A 53 1.16 1.66 -23.70
C LEU A 53 2.24 2.67 -24.16
N GLY A 54 3.48 2.23 -24.36
CA GLY A 54 4.58 3.09 -24.78
C GLY A 54 5.32 3.79 -23.64
N TRP A 55 5.20 3.28 -22.40
CA TRP A 55 6.01 3.77 -21.29
C TRP A 55 7.50 3.50 -21.52
N ASP A 56 8.34 4.48 -21.24
CA ASP A 56 9.79 4.47 -21.45
C ASP A 56 10.59 3.82 -20.30
N LYS A 57 9.90 3.13 -19.40
CA LYS A 57 10.46 2.45 -18.22
C LYS A 57 11.14 3.39 -17.21
N ARG A 58 10.78 4.68 -17.20
CA ARG A 58 11.26 5.64 -16.18
C ARG A 58 10.41 5.56 -14.92
N LEU A 59 10.94 4.89 -13.91
CA LEU A 59 10.33 4.75 -12.59
C LEU A 59 10.82 5.86 -11.66
N ALA A 60 9.88 6.61 -11.09
CA ALA A 60 10.20 7.62 -10.08
C ALA A 60 10.34 6.99 -8.69
N GLN A 61 9.35 6.20 -8.29
CA GLN A 61 9.36 5.50 -7.02
C GLN A 61 8.31 4.39 -7.02
N SER A 62 8.60 3.29 -6.35
CA SER A 62 7.58 2.37 -5.84
C SER A 62 7.78 2.16 -4.35
N LYS A 63 6.70 1.80 -3.65
CA LYS A 63 6.71 1.49 -2.21
C LYS A 63 5.40 0.85 -1.78
N GLU A 64 5.41 0.20 -0.62
CA GLU A 64 4.21 -0.04 0.17
C GLU A 64 3.74 1.28 0.83
N LYS A 65 2.43 1.51 0.86
CA LYS A 65 1.80 2.55 1.68
C LYS A 65 0.36 2.19 2.09
N PHE A 66 0.13 2.11 3.39
CA PHE A 66 -1.17 1.81 4.02
C PHE A 66 -1.76 0.47 3.58
N GLY A 67 -0.93 -0.55 3.44
CA GLY A 67 -1.26 -1.90 3.01
C GLY A 67 -1.51 -2.03 1.52
N GLY A 68 -1.07 -1.07 0.69
CA GLY A 68 -1.21 -1.16 -0.76
C GLY A 68 0.05 -0.69 -1.50
N LEU A 69 0.21 -1.19 -2.72
CA LEU A 69 1.26 -0.79 -3.64
C LEU A 69 1.09 0.68 -4.05
N ARG A 70 2.20 1.39 -4.23
CA ARG A 70 2.26 2.69 -4.91
C ARG A 70 3.31 2.63 -6.00
N PHE A 71 2.97 3.13 -7.18
CA PHE A 71 3.86 3.14 -8.35
C PHE A 71 3.80 4.49 -9.06
N TYR A 72 4.89 5.25 -8.97
CA TYR A 72 4.99 6.61 -9.49
C TYR A 72 5.88 6.65 -10.72
N LEU A 73 5.34 7.17 -11.81
CA LEU A 73 6.07 7.41 -13.05
C LEU A 73 6.48 8.88 -13.15
N ASP A 74 7.45 9.15 -14.00
CA ASP A 74 7.84 10.53 -14.36
C ASP A 74 7.02 11.04 -15.54
N THR A 75 6.85 10.19 -16.56
CA THR A 75 5.97 10.43 -17.69
C THR A 75 4.86 9.39 -17.71
N TYR A 76 3.61 9.84 -17.82
CA TYR A 76 2.43 8.99 -17.90
C TYR A 76 1.93 8.93 -19.35
N PRO A 77 2.13 7.81 -20.08
CA PRO A 77 1.42 7.62 -21.34
C PRO A 77 -0.08 7.53 -21.10
N GLU A 78 -0.87 7.74 -22.15
CA GLU A 78 -2.32 7.62 -22.08
C GLU A 78 -2.72 6.23 -21.57
N GLY A 79 -3.64 6.17 -20.61
CA GLY A 79 -4.07 4.92 -19.96
C GLY A 79 -3.18 4.42 -18.81
N ALA A 80 -1.96 4.96 -18.62
CA ALA A 80 -1.07 4.50 -17.55
C ALA A 80 -1.66 4.63 -16.14
N GLY A 81 -2.44 5.70 -15.91
CA GLY A 81 -3.11 5.92 -14.63
C GLY A 81 -4.14 4.83 -14.31
N GLU A 82 -4.83 4.30 -15.32
CA GLU A 82 -5.82 3.23 -15.17
C GLU A 82 -5.13 1.90 -14.85
N VAL A 83 -4.04 1.60 -15.57
CA VAL A 83 -3.19 0.42 -15.31
C VAL A 83 -2.67 0.47 -13.87
N ILE A 84 -2.05 1.57 -13.45
CA ILE A 84 -1.55 1.72 -12.08
C ILE A 84 -2.69 1.56 -11.07
N SER A 85 -3.82 2.24 -11.27
CA SER A 85 -4.97 2.16 -10.35
C SER A 85 -5.52 0.74 -10.23
N LYS A 86 -5.54 -0.03 -11.33
CA LYS A 86 -5.93 -1.45 -11.34
C LYS A 86 -5.03 -2.27 -10.43
N TYR A 87 -3.71 -2.19 -10.57
CA TYR A 87 -2.76 -2.98 -9.77
C TYR A 87 -2.65 -2.49 -8.32
N GLU A 88 -2.77 -1.17 -8.08
CA GLU A 88 -2.92 -0.64 -6.72
C GLU A 88 -4.17 -1.22 -6.04
N SER A 89 -5.30 -1.29 -6.74
CA SER A 89 -6.52 -1.89 -6.19
C SER A 89 -6.35 -3.39 -5.90
N MET A 90 -5.67 -4.14 -6.78
CA MET A 90 -5.43 -5.57 -6.57
C MET A 90 -4.54 -5.83 -5.34
N SER A 91 -3.57 -4.96 -5.08
CA SER A 91 -2.67 -5.09 -3.93
C SER A 91 -3.39 -5.10 -2.58
N TYR A 92 -4.52 -4.38 -2.45
CA TYR A 92 -5.35 -4.37 -1.23
C TYR A 92 -6.08 -5.68 -0.94
N SER A 93 -6.08 -6.61 -1.90
CA SER A 93 -6.68 -7.94 -1.79
C SER A 93 -5.68 -9.07 -1.97
N THR A 94 -4.38 -8.75 -2.02
CA THR A 94 -3.29 -9.69 -2.28
C THR A 94 -2.30 -9.66 -1.13
N CYS A 95 -1.96 -10.82 -0.56
CA CYS A 95 -0.98 -10.93 0.50
C CYS A 95 0.40 -10.47 -0.01
N GLU A 96 0.98 -9.49 0.67
CA GLU A 96 2.29 -8.93 0.33
C GLU A 96 3.43 -9.95 0.45
N ILE A 97 3.28 -10.99 1.27
CA ILE A 97 4.32 -12.00 1.49
C ILE A 97 4.26 -13.10 0.43
N CYS A 98 3.09 -13.74 0.22
CA CYS A 98 2.98 -14.93 -0.64
C CYS A 98 2.18 -14.75 -1.92
N GLY A 99 1.47 -13.63 -2.10
CA GLY A 99 0.68 -13.35 -3.30
C GLY A 99 -0.71 -14.02 -3.35
N ASN A 100 -1.09 -14.79 -2.34
CA ASN A 100 -2.44 -15.35 -2.21
C ASN A 100 -3.46 -14.26 -1.82
N ALA A 101 -4.75 -14.59 -1.85
CA ALA A 101 -5.80 -13.68 -1.38
C ALA A 101 -5.52 -13.19 0.04
N GLY A 102 -5.64 -11.88 0.22
CA GLY A 102 -5.33 -11.22 1.47
C GLY A 102 -6.32 -10.11 1.82
N VAL A 103 -6.23 -9.66 3.07
CA VAL A 103 -7.01 -8.54 3.59
C VAL A 103 -6.11 -7.62 4.39
N LEU A 104 -6.48 -6.35 4.44
CA LEU A 104 -5.80 -5.34 5.22
C LEU A 104 -5.82 -5.72 6.71
N ARG A 105 -4.66 -5.69 7.35
CA ARG A 105 -4.46 -5.98 8.77
C ARG A 105 -3.58 -4.93 9.41
N ARG A 106 -3.75 -4.74 10.72
CA ARG A 106 -2.98 -3.76 11.49
C ARG A 106 -1.94 -4.44 12.37
N GLY A 107 -0.67 -4.20 12.06
CA GLY A 107 0.45 -4.41 12.97
C GLY A 107 1.03 -3.06 13.41
N SER A 108 2.36 -2.96 13.40
CA SER A 108 3.08 -1.67 13.55
C SER A 108 2.74 -0.70 12.42
N TRP A 109 2.44 -1.24 11.24
CA TRP A 109 1.89 -0.56 10.06
C TRP A 109 0.71 -1.35 9.51
N LEU A 110 0.00 -0.76 8.54
CA LEU A 110 -1.05 -1.45 7.81
C LEU A 110 -0.43 -2.27 6.69
N GLU A 111 -0.80 -3.54 6.59
CA GLU A 111 -0.27 -4.50 5.63
C GLU A 111 -1.41 -5.36 5.08
N THR A 112 -1.38 -5.73 3.81
CA THR A 112 -2.35 -6.70 3.26
C THR A 112 -1.74 -8.08 3.30
N LEU A 113 -2.33 -8.99 4.07
CA LEU A 113 -1.77 -10.32 4.36
C LEU A 113 -2.82 -11.42 4.14
N CYS A 114 -2.45 -12.69 4.10
CA CYS A 114 -3.40 -13.80 4.26
C CYS A 114 -3.46 -14.23 5.73
N ASP A 115 -4.34 -15.16 6.10
CA ASP A 115 -4.47 -15.62 7.48
C ASP A 115 -3.19 -16.29 8.01
N GLU A 116 -2.48 -17.02 7.15
CA GLU A 116 -1.22 -17.69 7.50
C GLU A 116 -0.12 -16.69 7.88
N HIS A 117 0.02 -15.61 7.10
CA HIS A 117 0.99 -14.55 7.33
C HIS A 117 0.50 -13.45 8.28
N ALA A 118 -0.75 -13.55 8.74
CA ALA A 118 -1.32 -12.55 9.64
C ALA A 118 -0.71 -12.61 11.04
N GLU A 119 -0.09 -13.72 11.44
CA GLU A 119 0.38 -13.97 12.81
C GLU A 119 -0.74 -13.77 13.85
N GLY A 120 -1.98 -14.16 13.50
CA GLY A 120 -3.16 -13.98 14.35
C GLY A 120 -3.74 -12.56 14.37
N ARG A 121 -3.27 -11.65 13.51
CA ARG A 121 -3.87 -10.33 13.34
C ARG A 121 -5.24 -10.41 12.67
N GLU A 122 -6.22 -9.74 13.25
CA GLU A 122 -7.56 -9.63 12.69
C GLU A 122 -7.63 -8.62 11.53
N PRO A 123 -8.58 -8.78 10.60
CA PRO A 123 -8.82 -7.81 9.53
C PRO A 123 -9.07 -6.39 10.07
N PHE A 124 -8.40 -5.41 9.48
CA PHE A 124 -8.54 -4.01 9.82
C PHE A 124 -9.88 -3.48 9.31
N ASN A 125 -10.78 -3.14 10.24
CA ASN A 125 -12.04 -2.47 9.91
C ASN A 125 -11.95 -0.98 10.25
N ASN A 126 -12.08 -0.13 9.23
CA ASN A 126 -12.00 1.32 9.36
C ASN A 126 -13.17 1.92 10.19
N GLU A 127 -14.34 1.26 10.22
CA GLU A 127 -15.52 1.74 10.96
C GLU A 127 -15.37 1.55 12.47
N LYS A 128 -14.79 0.41 12.89
CA LYS A 128 -14.55 0.10 14.33
C LYS A 128 -13.47 0.99 14.96
N ASN A 129 -12.60 1.60 14.15
CA ASN A 129 -11.49 2.42 14.66
C ASN A 129 -11.86 3.90 14.83
N LYS A 130 -12.95 4.38 14.22
CA LYS A 130 -13.46 5.75 14.46
C LYS A 130 -13.96 5.99 15.89
N THR A 131 -14.26 4.94 16.64
CA THR A 131 -14.77 5.07 18.02
C THR A 131 -13.68 5.22 19.08
N ASN A 132 -12.41 4.92 18.78
CA ASN A 132 -11.32 5.00 19.76
C ASN A 132 -10.63 6.36 19.81
N ASP A 133 -10.80 7.22 18.80
CA ASP A 133 -10.22 8.57 18.77
C ASP A 133 -11.09 9.63 19.49
N ASN A 134 -12.25 9.23 20.05
CA ASN A 134 -13.15 10.11 20.81
C ASN A 134 -13.04 9.96 22.35
N VAL A 135 -11.91 9.46 22.86
CA VAL A 135 -11.61 9.50 24.31
C VAL A 135 -10.86 10.80 24.63
N GLY A 136 -11.53 11.94 24.42
CA GLY A 136 -10.99 13.28 24.68
C GLY A 136 -11.98 14.29 25.28
N THR A 137 -13.27 13.94 25.41
CA THR A 137 -14.30 14.88 25.90
C THR A 137 -15.23 14.22 26.92
N ARG A 138 -14.69 13.86 28.09
CA ARG A 138 -15.49 13.84 29.33
C ARG A 138 -14.66 14.32 30.52
N ARG A 139 -14.62 15.65 30.72
CA ARG A 139 -14.39 16.19 32.06
C ARG A 139 -15.74 16.25 32.77
N LEU A 140 -15.79 15.48 33.86
CA LEU A 140 -16.92 15.20 34.73
C LEU A 140 -17.72 16.42 35.19
N GLN A 141 -19.04 16.28 35.16
CA GLN A 141 -19.96 17.03 36.02
C GLN A 141 -19.77 16.64 37.49
N ARG A 142 -19.80 17.64 38.39
CA ARG A 142 -20.34 17.65 39.77
C ARG A 142 -19.93 19.02 40.37
N PHE A 143 -20.85 19.85 40.86
CA PHE A 143 -21.40 19.77 42.22
C PHE A 143 -22.77 20.47 42.36
N ASN A 144 -23.71 19.69 42.91
CA ASN A 144 -24.79 19.95 43.87
C ASN A 144 -25.63 21.25 43.90
N ALA A 145 -26.93 20.96 43.86
CA ALA A 145 -28.10 21.69 44.33
C ALA A 145 -27.92 22.49 45.64
N ASN A 146 -28.67 23.60 45.73
CA ASN A 146 -29.48 23.96 46.90
C ASN A 146 -30.49 25.07 46.57
N GLY A 147 -31.78 24.79 46.82
CA GLY A 147 -32.60 25.66 47.68
C GLY A 147 -33.55 26.68 47.06
N SER A 148 -34.85 26.39 47.26
CA SER A 148 -35.92 27.32 47.66
C SER A 148 -36.73 28.12 46.63
N ILE A 149 -37.95 27.61 46.44
CA ILE A 149 -39.27 28.26 46.57
C ILE A 149 -39.33 29.80 46.77
N HIS A 150 -40.23 30.44 46.02
CA HIS A 150 -41.26 31.46 46.33
C HIS A 150 -41.72 31.99 44.94
N GLY A 151 -42.99 32.08 44.54
CA GLY A 151 -44.21 32.37 45.30
C GLY A 151 -44.62 33.81 45.03
N CYS A 152 -45.80 33.97 44.39
CA CYS A 152 -46.50 35.20 43.95
C CYS A 152 -46.18 35.71 42.52
#